data_AF-A0A3C0NWY3-F1
#
_entry.id   AF-A0A3C0NWY3-F1
#
_cell.length_a   1.000
_cell.length_b   1.000
_cell.length_c   1.000
_cell.angle_alpha   90.00
_cell.angle_beta   90.00
_cell.angle_gamma   90.00
#
_symmetry.space_group_name_H-M   'P 1'
#
loop_
_entity.id
_entity.type
_entity.pdbx_description
1 polymer ?
#
loop_
_entity_poly.entity_id
_entity_poly.type
_entity_poly.pdbx_seq_one_letter_code
_entity_poly.pdbx_strand_id
1 'polypeptide(L)'
;MHALSIQPELILSRAKLRRDENRLDEFDDIVDLLTDYRCNNSEETGNLILFIADACMGENHLWQDMGLDSRDVLSKLMQTHFPQLFAKNTGNMKWKKFFYKQLCER
;
A
#
# COMPACT_ATOMS: atom_id res chain seq x y z
N MET A 1 37.87 6.91 29.16
CA MET A 1 36.77 6.13 28.58
C MET A 1 35.47 6.91 28.76
N HIS A 2 35.16 7.87 27.88
CA HIS A 2 33.85 8.51 27.87
C HIS A 2 32.94 7.64 27.02
N ALA A 3 31.95 6.99 27.65
CA ALA A 3 30.88 6.34 26.93
C ALA A 3 30.22 7.41 26.04
N LEU A 4 30.13 7.15 24.74
CA LEU A 4 29.31 7.93 23.81
C LEU A 4 27.87 7.83 24.32
N SER A 5 27.45 8.81 25.11
CA SER A 5 26.08 8.94 25.58
C SER A 5 25.23 9.32 24.37
N ILE A 6 24.69 8.30 23.69
CA ILE A 6 23.77 8.48 22.58
C ILE A 6 22.58 9.29 23.12
N GLN A 7 22.45 10.53 22.66
CA GLN A 7 21.38 11.43 23.10
C GLN A 7 20.01 10.85 22.70
N PRO A 8 19.01 10.77 23.60
CA PRO A 8 17.69 10.21 23.30
C PRO A 8 17.00 10.86 22.09
N GLU A 9 17.13 12.18 21.93
CA GLU A 9 16.56 12.95 20.82
C GLU A 9 17.07 12.49 19.44
N LEU A 10 18.33 12.04 19.37
CA LEU A 10 18.95 11.55 18.13
C LEU A 10 18.42 10.16 17.75
N ILE A 11 18.07 9.34 18.75
CA ILE A 11 17.44 8.03 18.52
C ILE A 11 16.03 8.23 17.98
N LEU A 12 15.24 9.13 18.57
CA LEU A 12 13.87 9.43 18.13
C LEU A 12 13.85 9.99 16.70
N SER A 13 14.74 10.92 16.39
CA SER A 13 14.86 11.50 15.04
C SER A 13 15.20 10.43 13.99
N ARG A 14 16.15 9.53 14.29
CA ARG A 14 16.49 8.41 13.37
C ARG A 14 15.37 7.38 13.27
N ALA A 15 14.67 7.07 14.36
CA ALA A 15 13.55 6.13 14.34
C ALA A 15 12.36 6.69 13.53
N LYS A 16 12.12 8.00 13.61
CA LYS A 16 11.11 8.68 12.78
C LYS A 16 11.49 8.65 11.31
N LEU A 17 12.72 9.05 10.95
CA LEU A 17 13.19 9.02 9.56
C LEU A 17 13.09 7.61 8.96
N ARG A 18 13.54 6.57 9.67
CA ARG A 18 13.39 5.18 9.21
C ARG A 18 11.93 4.77 9.02
N ARG A 19 11.02 5.25 9.88
CA ARG A 19 9.59 4.96 9.73
C ARG A 19 9.02 5.64 8.50
N ASP A 20 9.41 6.88 8.24
CA ASP A 20 8.98 7.64 7.06
C ASP A 20 9.56 7.02 5.78
N GLU A 21 10.84 6.62 5.79
CA GLU A 21 11.49 5.86 4.69
C GLU A 21 10.77 4.54 4.43
N ASN A 22 10.54 3.71 5.46
CA ASN A 22 9.83 2.44 5.29
C ASN A 22 8.41 2.64 4.72
N ARG A 23 7.74 3.75 5.08
CA ARG A 23 6.41 4.06 4.54
C ARG A 23 6.46 4.49 3.08
N LEU A 24 7.53 5.19 2.67
CA LEU A 24 7.74 5.56 1.27
C LEU A 24 8.10 4.31 0.44
N ASP A 25 8.98 3.45 0.94
CA ASP A 25 9.33 2.19 0.30
C ASP A 25 8.07 1.31 0.12
N GLU A 26 7.24 1.21 1.16
CA GLU A 26 5.99 0.46 1.11
C GLU A 26 4.98 1.08 0.13
N PHE A 27 4.92 2.42 0.04
CA PHE A 27 4.09 3.11 -0.93
C PHE A 27 4.54 2.80 -2.35
N ASP A 28 5.84 2.93 -2.64
CA ASP A 28 6.43 2.69 -3.96
C ASP A 28 6.24 1.22 -4.39
N ASP A 29 6.45 0.27 -3.47
CA ASP A 29 6.20 -1.16 -3.71
C ASP A 29 4.75 -1.43 -4.14
N ILE A 30 3.77 -0.79 -3.47
CA ILE A 30 2.36 -0.93 -3.82
C ILE A 30 2.05 -0.27 -5.16
N VAL A 31 2.64 0.90 -5.44
CA VAL A 31 2.51 1.57 -6.75
C VAL A 31 3.02 0.68 -7.86
N ASP A 32 4.20 0.08 -7.72
CA ASP A 32 4.78 -0.83 -8.70
C ASP A 32 3.92 -2.08 -8.89
N LEU A 33 3.43 -2.66 -7.78
CA LEU A 33 2.50 -3.79 -7.83
C LEU A 33 1.25 -3.48 -8.64
N LEU A 34 0.55 -2.39 -8.33
CA LEU A 34 -0.70 -2.05 -9.01
C LEU A 34 -0.43 -1.63 -10.46
N THR A 35 0.69 -0.97 -10.71
CA THR A 35 1.14 -0.62 -12.06
C THR A 35 1.29 -1.87 -12.92
N ASP A 36 1.93 -2.94 -12.44
CA ASP A 36 2.09 -4.17 -13.24
C ASP A 36 0.77 -4.85 -13.62
N TYR A 37 -0.29 -4.68 -12.83
CA TYR A 37 -1.59 -5.32 -13.03
C TYR A 37 -2.69 -4.39 -13.56
N ARG A 38 -2.35 -3.16 -13.92
CA ARG A 38 -3.29 -2.17 -14.47
C ARG A 38 -3.95 -2.67 -15.75
N CYS A 39 -5.24 -2.41 -15.93
CA CYS A 39 -5.96 -2.82 -17.15
C CYS A 39 -5.61 -1.98 -18.39
N ASN A 40 -5.11 -0.75 -18.20
CA ASN A 40 -4.71 0.16 -19.28
C ASN A 40 -3.71 1.23 -18.76
N ASN A 41 -3.22 2.08 -19.66
CA ASN A 41 -2.30 3.19 -19.36
C ASN A 41 -3.00 4.55 -19.26
N SER A 42 -4.29 4.61 -18.92
CA SER A 42 -5.00 5.89 -18.79
C SER A 42 -4.51 6.66 -17.56
N GLU A 43 -4.61 7.99 -17.63
CA GLU A 43 -4.33 8.88 -16.50
C GLU A 43 -5.24 8.56 -15.31
N GLU A 44 -6.51 8.23 -15.56
CA GLU A 44 -7.46 7.79 -14.54
C GLU A 44 -6.94 6.57 -13.76
N THR A 45 -6.46 5.54 -14.47
CA THR A 45 -5.90 4.34 -13.83
C THR A 45 -4.63 4.68 -13.05
N GLY A 46 -3.78 5.57 -13.58
CA GLY A 46 -2.59 6.07 -12.88
C GLY A 46 -2.93 6.79 -11.57
N ASN A 47 -3.89 7.70 -11.60
CA ASN A 47 -4.35 8.41 -10.40
C ASN A 47 -4.98 7.46 -9.38
N LEU A 48 -5.71 6.45 -9.84
CA LEU A 48 -6.29 5.42 -8.97
C LEU A 48 -5.22 4.57 -8.28
N ILE A 49 -4.12 4.24 -8.97
CA ILE A 49 -2.98 3.51 -8.38
C ILE A 49 -2.42 4.31 -7.20
N LEU A 50 -2.11 5.59 -7.41
CA LEU A 50 -1.58 6.47 -6.37
C LEU A 50 -2.55 6.60 -5.19
N PHE A 51 -3.85 6.72 -5.47
CA PHE A 51 -4.87 6.81 -4.42
C PHE A 51 -5.00 5.52 -3.60
N ILE A 52 -4.95 4.35 -4.24
CA ILE A 52 -4.97 3.06 -3.53
C ILE A 52 -3.71 2.89 -2.69
N ALA A 53 -2.54 3.26 -3.22
CA ALA A 53 -1.27 3.18 -2.49
C ALA A 53 -1.28 4.08 -1.25
N ASP A 54 -1.74 5.32 -1.39
CA ASP A 54 -1.89 6.26 -0.27
C ASP A 54 -2.85 5.72 0.80
N ALA A 55 -4.02 5.22 0.39
CA ALA A 55 -4.98 4.62 1.31
C ALA A 55 -4.46 3.32 1.98
N CYS A 56 -3.48 2.62 1.38
CA CYS A 56 -2.82 1.50 2.04
C CYS A 56 -2.04 1.93 3.28
N MET A 57 -1.49 3.15 3.27
CA MET A 57 -0.69 3.71 4.37
C MET A 57 -1.49 4.07 5.63
N GLY A 58 -2.83 4.05 5.54
CA GLY A 58 -3.75 4.25 6.66
C GLY A 58 -3.89 3.04 7.59
N GLU A 59 -4.47 3.24 8.77
CA GLU A 59 -4.60 2.20 9.79
C GLU A 59 -5.85 1.32 9.64
N ASN A 60 -6.85 1.75 8.84
CA ASN A 60 -8.11 1.04 8.70
C ASN A 60 -8.09 0.04 7.55
N HIS A 61 -9.26 -0.54 7.26
CA HIS A 61 -9.40 -1.35 6.04
C HIS A 61 -9.36 -0.42 4.82
N LEU A 62 -8.75 -0.90 3.73
CA LEU A 62 -8.53 -0.10 2.52
C LEU A 62 -9.81 0.60 2.01
N TRP A 63 -10.96 -0.08 2.04
CA TRP A 63 -12.21 0.51 1.59
C TRP A 63 -12.64 1.71 2.45
N GLN A 64 -12.32 1.74 3.75
CA GLN A 64 -12.61 2.86 4.64
C GLN A 64 -11.65 4.01 4.39
N ASP A 65 -10.35 3.71 4.26
CA ASP A 65 -9.32 4.73 3.99
C ASP A 65 -9.50 5.36 2.60
N MET A 66 -10.12 4.64 1.66
CA MET A 66 -10.54 5.16 0.35
C MET A 66 -11.90 5.89 0.39
N GLY A 67 -12.60 5.93 1.53
CA GLY A 67 -13.91 6.57 1.66
C GLY A 67 -15.06 5.85 0.94
N LEU A 68 -14.93 4.54 0.69
CA LEU A 68 -15.96 3.73 0.04
C LEU A 68 -16.98 3.23 1.07
N ASP A 69 -18.20 2.92 0.60
CA ASP A 69 -19.29 2.45 1.49
C ASP A 69 -19.06 1.03 2.02
N SER A 70 -18.38 0.18 1.26
CA SER A 70 -18.15 -1.21 1.65
C SER A 70 -16.97 -1.86 0.92
N ARG A 71 -16.56 -3.01 1.46
CA ARG A 71 -15.60 -3.92 0.84
C ARG A 71 -16.05 -4.40 -0.55
N ASP A 72 -17.34 -4.56 -0.80
CA ASP A 72 -17.84 -5.05 -2.08
C ASP A 72 -17.68 -3.99 -3.18
N VAL A 73 -17.85 -2.72 -2.84
CA VAL A 73 -17.60 -1.60 -3.76
C VAL A 73 -16.11 -1.59 -4.15
N LEU A 74 -15.21 -1.72 -3.18
CA LEU A 74 -13.78 -1.85 -3.45
C LEU A 74 -13.48 -3.07 -4.34
N SER A 75 -14.09 -4.22 -4.05
CA SER A 75 -13.81 -5.45 -4.80
C SER A 75 -14.27 -5.35 -6.26
N LYS A 76 -15.40 -4.66 -6.53
CA LYS A 76 -15.83 -4.33 -7.90
C LYS A 76 -14.87 -3.38 -8.60
N LEU A 77 -14.40 -2.34 -7.90
CA LEU A 77 -13.39 -1.42 -8.43
C LEU A 77 -12.10 -2.17 -8.81
N MET A 78 -11.62 -3.07 -7.94
CA MET A 78 -10.46 -3.91 -8.23
C MET A 78 -10.70 -4.84 -9.42
N GLN A 79 -11.91 -5.41 -9.56
CA GLN A 79 -12.28 -6.23 -10.71
C GLN A 79 -12.23 -5.45 -12.02
N THR A 80 -12.64 -4.18 -12.03
CA THR A 80 -12.67 -3.33 -13.23
C THR A 80 -11.28 -2.85 -13.64
N HIS A 81 -10.48 -2.33 -12.70
CA HIS A 81 -9.20 -1.69 -13.03
C HIS A 81 -8.00 -2.63 -12.93
N PHE A 82 -8.10 -3.72 -12.17
CA PHE A 82 -7.03 -4.68 -11.93
C PHE A 82 -7.55 -6.14 -12.03
N PRO A 83 -8.18 -6.53 -13.16
CA PRO A 83 -8.90 -7.81 -13.28
C PRO A 83 -8.01 -9.03 -13.01
N GLN A 84 -6.75 -9.00 -13.44
CA GLN A 84 -5.79 -10.09 -13.20
C GLN A 84 -5.43 -10.20 -11.72
N LEU A 85 -5.21 -9.07 -11.05
CA LEU A 85 -4.92 -9.03 -9.61
C LEU A 85 -6.14 -9.48 -8.79
N PHE A 86 -7.35 -9.11 -9.22
CA PHE A 86 -8.60 -9.56 -8.63
C PHE A 86 -8.77 -11.08 -8.73
N ALA A 87 -8.53 -11.66 -9.92
CA ALA A 87 -8.64 -13.11 -10.13
C ALA A 87 -7.66 -13.91 -9.25
N LYS A 88 -6.52 -13.33 -8.88
CA LYS A 88 -5.54 -13.95 -7.97
C LYS A 88 -5.98 -13.96 -6.50
N ASN A 89 -6.89 -13.08 -6.09
CA ASN A 89 -7.38 -13.02 -4.72
C ASN A 89 -8.51 -14.05 -4.46
N THR A 90 -8.23 -15.33 -4.67
CA THR A 90 -9.22 -16.43 -4.60
C THR A 90 -9.73 -16.71 -3.19
N GLY A 91 -8.96 -16.34 -2.15
CA GLY A 91 -9.31 -16.55 -0.74
C GLY A 91 -10.17 -15.44 -0.12
N ASN A 92 -10.66 -14.48 -0.90
CA ASN A 92 -11.34 -13.28 -0.40
C ASN A 92 -10.55 -12.59 0.73
N MET A 93 -9.22 -12.49 0.57
CA MET A 93 -8.34 -11.87 1.56
C MET A 93 -8.58 -10.36 1.61
N LYS A 94 -8.38 -9.74 2.78
CA LYS A 94 -8.30 -8.27 2.88
C LYS A 94 -7.27 -7.74 1.89
N TRP A 95 -7.66 -6.71 1.13
CA TRP A 95 -6.85 -6.19 0.02
C TRP A 95 -5.43 -5.79 0.43
N LYS A 96 -5.26 -5.02 1.51
CA LYS A 96 -3.92 -4.71 2.06
C LYS A 96 -3.10 -5.99 2.31
N LYS A 97 -3.67 -6.96 3.04
CA LYS A 97 -3.01 -8.26 3.30
C LYS A 97 -2.65 -9.01 2.01
N PHE A 98 -3.53 -8.97 1.01
CA PHE A 98 -3.29 -9.59 -0.27
C PHE A 98 -2.15 -8.91 -1.04
N PHE A 99 -2.08 -7.57 -1.03
CA PHE A 99 -0.98 -6.83 -1.66
C PHE A 99 0.36 -7.19 -1.05
N TYR A 100 0.51 -7.18 0.29
CA TYR A 100 1.76 -7.62 0.92
C TYR A 100 2.12 -9.06 0.59
N LYS A 101 1.12 -9.95 0.50
CA LYS A 101 1.37 -11.33 0.05
C LYS A 101 1.95 -11.34 -1.37
N GLN A 102 1.38 -10.57 -2.30
CA GLN A 102 1.92 -10.46 -3.66
C GLN A 102 3.31 -9.85 -3.69
N LEU A 103 3.61 -8.87 -2.84
CA LEU A 103 4.95 -8.30 -2.70
C LEU A 103 5.98 -9.30 -2.16
N CYS A 104 5.60 -10.12 -1.18
CA CYS A 104 6.48 -11.18 -0.67
C CYS A 104 6.68 -12.35 -1.64
N GLU A 105 5.78 -12.52 -2.62
CA GLU A 105 5.85 -13.55 -3.66
C GLU A 105 6.60 -13.07 -4.92
N ARG A 106 6.96 -11.79 -4.97
CA ARG A 106 7.83 -11.19 -6.00
C ARG A 106 9.30 -11.39 -5.64
#